data_AF-A0A1L7V364-F1
#
_entry.id   AF-A0A1L7V364-F1
#
_cell.length_a   1.000
_cell.length_b   1.000
_cell.length_c   1.000
_cell.angle_alpha   90.00
_cell.angle_beta   90.00
_cell.angle_gamma   90.00
#
_symmetry.space_group_name_H-M   'P 1'
#
loop_
_entity.id
_entity.type
_entity.pdbx_description
1 polymer ?
#
loop_
_entity_poly.entity_id
_entity_poly.type
_entity_poly.pdbx_seq_one_letter_code
_entity_poly.pdbx_strand_id
1 'polypeptide(L)'
;MVDREMYLTGGISVMAQREGFGIDYLLPQGTDEGGCYAETCASIAFLTLAQRMLHLDLDSRCAEFVEICLYNTIMTAMSLDGKSFTYIDQLASSETDKNVRERWFWCACCPPNLDGTIRQFGQLSLGLCAELQFKAGYSTITLRQKTDWPREGKVDFK
;
A
#
# COMPACT_ATOMS: atom_id res chain seq x y z
N MET A 1 2.40 15.60 4.62
CA MET A 1 2.27 14.22 4.13
C MET A 1 0.94 13.98 3.41
N VAL A 2 -0.12 13.43 4.01
CA VAL A 2 -1.32 12.99 3.26
C VAL A 2 -1.92 14.09 2.37
N ASP A 3 -2.15 15.28 2.91
CA ASP A 3 -2.84 16.35 2.16
C ASP A 3 -1.99 17.04 1.08
N ARG A 4 -0.66 16.81 1.05
CA ARG A 4 0.27 17.64 0.28
C ARG A 4 1.34 16.87 -0.51
N GLU A 5 1.67 15.66 -0.08
CA GLU A 5 2.88 14.93 -0.52
C GLU A 5 2.60 13.44 -0.78
N MET A 6 1.33 13.04 -0.84
CA MET A 6 0.89 11.68 -1.15
C MET A 6 0.28 11.66 -2.55
N TYR A 7 0.73 10.70 -3.37
CA TYR A 7 0.12 10.42 -4.66
C TYR A 7 -1.25 9.78 -4.50
N LEU A 8 -2.06 9.82 -5.56
CA LEU A 8 -3.39 9.19 -5.58
C LEU A 8 -3.33 7.68 -5.26
N THR A 9 -2.22 7.03 -5.62
CA THR A 9 -1.97 5.61 -5.35
C THR A 9 -1.56 5.32 -3.91
N GLY A 10 -1.41 6.34 -3.05
CA GLY A 10 -0.85 6.21 -1.71
C GLY A 10 0.68 6.16 -1.68
N GLY A 11 1.33 6.30 -2.84
CA GLY A 11 2.78 6.46 -2.93
C GLY A 11 3.23 7.77 -2.30
N ILE A 12 4.43 7.75 -1.72
CA ILE A 12 5.08 8.93 -1.14
C ILE A 12 6.50 9.03 -1.66
N SER A 13 7.11 10.22 -1.52
CA SER A 13 8.42 10.60 -2.07
C SER A 13 8.43 10.88 -3.57
N VAL A 14 9.12 11.95 -3.94
CA VAL A 14 9.15 12.53 -5.29
C VAL A 14 10.58 12.50 -5.84
N MET A 15 11.56 12.72 -4.97
CA MET A 15 12.95 12.96 -5.33
C MET A 15 13.74 11.66 -5.38
N ALA A 16 14.09 11.21 -6.60
CA ALA A 16 14.88 10.00 -6.78
C ALA A 16 16.30 10.09 -6.19
N GLN A 17 16.91 11.28 -6.14
CA GLN A 17 18.29 11.45 -5.68
C GLN A 17 18.48 11.23 -4.18
N ARG A 18 17.40 11.30 -3.40
CA ARG A 18 17.42 11.18 -1.93
C ARG A 18 16.34 10.25 -1.39
N GLU A 19 15.57 9.61 -2.27
CA GLU A 19 14.43 8.76 -1.91
C GLU A 19 13.49 9.48 -0.93
N GLY A 20 13.20 10.75 -1.24
CA GLY A 20 12.69 11.70 -0.24
C GLY A 20 11.54 12.57 -0.73
N PHE A 21 10.94 13.28 0.22
CA PHE A 21 9.89 14.26 -0.04
C PHE A 21 10.41 15.48 -0.82
N GLY A 22 9.51 16.07 -1.60
CA GLY A 22 9.73 17.34 -2.29
C GLY A 22 9.24 18.53 -1.46
N ILE A 23 8.86 19.60 -2.14
CA ILE A 23 8.09 20.70 -1.52
C ILE A 23 6.60 20.34 -1.52
N ASP A 24 5.81 21.00 -0.67
CA ASP A 24 4.36 20.82 -0.63
C ASP A 24 3.72 20.94 -2.03
N TYR A 25 2.85 19.98 -2.36
CA TYR A 25 2.10 19.87 -3.63
C TYR A 25 2.95 19.62 -4.88
N LEU A 26 4.24 19.38 -4.75
CA LEU A 26 5.06 18.91 -5.87
C LEU A 26 4.84 17.40 -6.06
N LEU A 27 3.89 17.02 -6.92
CA LEU A 27 3.53 15.63 -7.21
C LEU A 27 3.52 15.37 -8.74
N PRO A 28 4.69 15.35 -9.40
CA PRO A 28 4.79 15.01 -10.82
C PRO A 28 4.46 13.53 -11.04
N GLN A 29 3.91 13.17 -12.20
CA GLN A 29 3.49 11.78 -12.46
C GLN A 29 4.64 10.89 -12.96
N GLY A 30 5.69 11.48 -13.52
CA GLY A 30 6.83 10.74 -14.05
C GLY A 30 8.12 11.54 -13.96
N THR A 31 9.24 10.91 -14.33
CA THR A 31 10.55 11.55 -14.30
C THR A 31 10.68 12.73 -15.26
N ASP A 32 9.98 12.69 -16.40
CA ASP A 32 9.92 13.79 -17.35
C ASP A 32 9.24 15.06 -16.79
N GLU A 33 8.42 14.93 -15.74
CA GLU A 33 7.71 16.05 -15.10
C GLU A 33 8.43 16.58 -13.84
N GLY A 34 9.59 16.02 -13.49
CA GLY A 34 10.36 16.42 -12.30
C GLY A 34 10.48 15.36 -11.21
N GLY A 35 10.00 14.13 -11.46
CA GLY A 35 10.23 12.98 -10.59
C GLY A 35 8.95 12.37 -10.03
N CYS A 36 8.95 11.05 -9.87
CA CYS A 36 7.88 10.31 -9.19
C CYS A 36 8.50 9.06 -8.60
N TYR A 37 9.11 9.17 -7.42
CA TYR A 37 9.86 8.06 -6.85
C TYR A 37 8.94 6.99 -6.27
N ALA A 38 7.94 7.40 -5.48
CA ALA A 38 6.84 6.55 -5.02
C ALA A 38 7.30 5.13 -4.64
N GLU A 39 8.33 5.03 -3.80
CA GLU A 39 8.99 3.76 -3.52
C GLU A 39 8.03 2.75 -2.87
N THR A 40 8.11 1.49 -3.27
CA THR A 40 7.37 0.39 -2.64
C THR A 40 7.62 0.32 -1.13
N CYS A 41 8.88 0.42 -0.67
CA CYS A 41 9.18 0.38 0.77
C CYS A 41 8.60 1.57 1.53
N ALA A 42 8.61 2.76 0.92
CA ALA A 42 8.03 3.94 1.54
C ALA A 42 6.52 3.78 1.73
N SER A 43 5.83 3.18 0.75
CA SER A 43 4.40 2.85 0.82
C SER A 43 4.10 1.79 1.89
N ILE A 44 4.94 0.76 2.03
CA ILE A 44 4.84 -0.25 3.11
C ILE A 44 5.05 0.41 4.48
N ALA A 45 6.01 1.32 4.61
CA ALA A 45 6.26 2.04 5.84
C ALA A 45 5.07 2.93 6.22
N PHE A 46 4.45 3.60 5.24
CA PHE A 46 3.25 4.40 5.46
C PHE A 46 2.04 3.55 5.87
N LEU A 47 1.81 2.41 5.21
CA LEU A 47 0.79 1.45 5.63
C LEU A 47 0.99 0.99 7.09
N THR A 48 2.24 0.68 7.47
CA THR A 48 2.57 0.28 8.85
C THR A 48 2.33 1.42 9.85
N LEU A 49 2.64 2.66 9.46
CA LEU A 49 2.36 3.85 10.28
C LEU A 49 0.85 4.04 10.46
N ALA A 50 0.06 3.99 9.39
CA ALA A 50 -1.38 4.18 9.43
C ALA A 50 -2.07 3.09 10.30
N GLN A 51 -1.61 1.83 10.22
CA GLN A 51 -2.07 0.77 11.13
C GLN A 51 -1.76 1.09 12.60
N ARG A 52 -0.56 1.59 12.91
CA ARG A 52 -0.22 2.00 14.28
C ARG A 52 -1.07 3.17 14.75
N MET A 53 -1.42 4.10 13.86
CA MET A 53 -2.34 5.20 14.18
C MET A 53 -3.74 4.68 14.53
N LEU A 54 -4.27 3.68 13.80
CA LEU A 54 -5.54 3.03 14.14
C LEU A 54 -5.57 2.40 15.54
N HIS A 55 -4.42 1.95 16.04
CA HIS A 55 -4.32 1.42 17.40
C HIS A 55 -4.28 2.51 18.48
N LEU A 56 -3.93 3.75 18.11
CA LEU A 56 -3.93 4.89 19.03
C LEU A 56 -5.31 5.55 19.07
N ASP A 57 -5.91 5.76 17.90
CA ASP A 57 -7.23 6.34 17.74
C ASP A 57 -7.95 5.69 16.56
N LEU A 58 -9.24 5.41 16.73
CA LEU A 58 -10.07 4.75 15.73
C LEU A 58 -10.58 5.74 14.68
N ASP A 59 -9.65 6.47 14.06
CA ASP A 59 -9.93 7.38 12.95
C ASP A 59 -10.00 6.60 11.63
N SER A 60 -11.18 6.58 11.01
CA SER A 60 -11.43 5.85 9.76
C SER A 60 -10.51 6.29 8.63
N ARG A 61 -10.02 7.54 8.63
CA ARG A 61 -9.08 8.04 7.61
C ARG A 61 -7.79 7.23 7.57
N CYS A 62 -7.33 6.75 8.73
CA CYS A 62 -6.15 5.89 8.77
C CYS A 62 -6.41 4.54 8.06
N ALA A 63 -7.62 3.98 8.18
CA ALA A 63 -8.02 2.76 7.47
C ALA A 63 -8.15 3.00 5.95
N GLU A 64 -8.65 4.16 5.54
CA GLU A 64 -8.71 4.57 4.13
C GLU A 64 -7.31 4.61 3.50
N PHE A 65 -6.31 5.20 4.19
CA PHE A 65 -4.95 5.24 3.66
C PHE A 65 -4.31 3.86 3.60
N VAL A 66 -4.57 3.00 4.59
CA VAL A 66 -4.12 1.59 4.54
C VAL A 66 -4.69 0.92 3.29
N GLU A 67 -5.98 1.10 3.00
CA GLU A 67 -6.63 0.52 1.82
C GLU A 67 -6.03 1.05 0.51
N ILE A 68 -5.87 2.38 0.39
CA ILE A 68 -5.34 3.04 -0.82
C ILE A 68 -3.93 2.53 -1.13
N CYS A 69 -3.01 2.56 -0.17
CA CYS A 69 -1.63 2.09 -0.38
C CYS A 69 -1.60 0.60 -0.76
N LEU A 70 -2.45 -0.18 -0.11
CA LEU A 70 -2.46 -1.63 -0.24
C LEU A 70 -2.93 -2.07 -1.62
N TYR A 71 -4.10 -1.60 -2.07
CA TYR A 71 -4.66 -2.00 -3.36
C TYR A 71 -3.99 -1.34 -4.57
N ASN A 72 -3.26 -0.25 -4.36
CA ASN A 72 -2.47 0.39 -5.40
C ASN A 72 -1.00 0.01 -5.23
N THR A 73 -0.17 0.87 -4.63
CA THR A 73 1.30 0.74 -4.61
C THR A 73 1.85 -0.63 -4.15
N ILE A 74 1.25 -1.25 -3.14
CA ILE A 74 1.83 -2.47 -2.53
C ILE A 74 1.48 -3.70 -3.36
N MET A 75 0.21 -3.92 -3.70
CA MET A 75 -0.21 -5.08 -4.48
C MET A 75 0.23 -4.99 -5.95
N THR A 76 0.44 -3.79 -6.50
CA THR A 76 0.98 -3.62 -7.86
C THR A 76 2.50 -3.78 -7.94
N ALA A 77 3.21 -3.66 -6.81
CA ALA A 77 4.66 -3.77 -6.76
C ALA A 77 5.22 -5.18 -7.02
N MET A 78 4.36 -6.19 -7.15
CA MET A 78 4.75 -7.55 -7.55
C MET A 78 3.91 -8.01 -8.74
N SER A 79 4.53 -8.75 -9.66
CA SER A 79 3.79 -9.40 -10.74
C SER A 79 2.83 -10.46 -10.19
N LEU A 80 1.77 -10.76 -10.94
CA LEU A 80 0.79 -11.78 -10.56
C LEU A 80 1.41 -13.18 -10.37
N ASP A 81 2.53 -13.47 -11.03
CA ASP A 81 3.27 -14.73 -10.88
C ASP A 81 4.32 -14.70 -9.75
N GLY A 82 4.49 -13.56 -9.07
CA GLY A 82 5.41 -13.39 -7.94
C GLY A 82 6.89 -13.35 -8.29
N LYS A 83 7.25 -13.17 -9.58
CA LYS A 83 8.65 -13.31 -10.05
C LYS A 83 9.36 -12.01 -10.40
N SER A 84 8.64 -10.89 -10.41
CA SER A 84 9.19 -9.58 -10.73
C SER A 84 8.56 -8.51 -9.88
N PHE A 85 9.32 -7.47 -9.59
CA PHE A 85 9.01 -6.47 -8.58
C PHE A 85 9.23 -5.06 -9.13
N THR A 86 8.48 -4.10 -8.61
CA THR A 86 8.66 -2.66 -8.84
C THR A 86 9.40 -2.07 -7.63
N TYR A 87 10.46 -1.29 -7.89
CA TYR A 87 11.09 -0.47 -6.85
C TYR A 87 10.44 0.91 -6.79
N ILE A 88 10.33 1.56 -7.95
CA ILE A 88 9.80 2.91 -8.17
C ILE A 88 8.42 2.81 -8.79
N ASP A 89 7.35 3.19 -8.07
CA ASP A 89 5.97 3.12 -8.58
C ASP A 89 5.53 4.43 -9.23
N GLN A 90 6.22 4.82 -10.31
CA GLN A 90 5.90 6.03 -11.05
C GLN A 90 4.51 5.95 -11.72
N LEU A 91 3.75 7.04 -11.68
CA LEU A 91 2.38 7.10 -12.20
C LEU A 91 2.31 7.18 -13.73
N ALA A 92 3.37 7.70 -14.37
CA ALA A 92 3.50 7.79 -15.82
C ALA A 92 4.79 7.08 -16.27
N SER A 93 4.66 6.27 -17.33
CA SER A 93 5.79 5.63 -18.02
C SER A 93 6.08 6.37 -19.31
N SER A 94 7.36 6.59 -19.62
CA SER A 94 7.78 7.18 -20.89
C SER A 94 8.76 6.27 -21.63
N GLU A 95 9.12 6.64 -22.87
CA GLU A 95 10.11 5.86 -23.64
C GLU A 95 11.53 5.99 -23.08
N THR A 96 11.84 7.12 -22.44
CA THR A 96 13.12 7.41 -21.79
C THR A 96 13.25 6.76 -20.43
N ASP A 97 12.13 6.59 -19.71
CA ASP A 97 12.09 5.98 -18.39
C ASP A 97 10.84 5.11 -18.23
N LYS A 98 11.00 3.82 -18.55
CA LYS A 98 9.90 2.86 -18.57
C LYS A 98 9.65 2.34 -17.17
N ASN A 99 8.39 2.38 -16.73
CA ASN A 99 7.97 1.69 -15.52
C ASN A 99 7.91 0.17 -15.80
N VAL A 100 9.01 -0.53 -15.50
CA VAL A 100 9.15 -1.97 -15.69
C VAL A 100 9.43 -2.67 -14.37
N ARG A 101 8.91 -3.90 -14.25
CA ARG A 101 9.26 -4.78 -13.13
C ARG A 101 10.56 -5.52 -13.44
N GLU A 102 11.38 -5.65 -12.43
CA GLU A 102 12.64 -6.39 -12.51
C GLU A 102 12.59 -7.63 -11.63
N ARG A 103 13.36 -8.66 -11.99
CA ARG A 103 13.43 -9.88 -11.17
C ARG A 103 14.10 -9.63 -9.84
N TRP A 104 15.12 -8.77 -9.82
CA TRP A 104 15.90 -8.48 -8.64
C TRP A 104 16.63 -7.14 -8.78
N PHE A 105 17.01 -6.55 -7.65
CA PHE A 105 17.71 -5.28 -7.58
C PHE A 105 19.02 -5.45 -6.82
N TRP A 106 19.98 -4.56 -7.08
CA TRP A 106 21.18 -4.47 -6.26
C TRP A 106 20.83 -4.11 -4.80
N CYS A 107 19.99 -3.09 -4.62
CA CYS A 107 19.34 -2.79 -3.36
C CYS A 107 18.02 -3.57 -3.28
N ALA A 108 18.03 -4.77 -2.72
CA ALA A 108 16.85 -5.63 -2.65
C ALA A 108 16.03 -5.41 -1.36
N CYS A 109 15.71 -4.15 -1.02
CA CYS A 109 14.83 -3.84 0.11
C CYS A 109 13.37 -4.22 -0.18
N CYS A 110 12.89 -3.93 -1.40
CA CYS A 110 11.47 -4.08 -1.77
C CYS A 110 10.97 -5.54 -1.76
N PRO A 111 11.63 -6.51 -2.43
CA PRO A 111 11.11 -7.89 -2.49
C PRO A 111 10.88 -8.56 -1.12
N PRO A 112 11.84 -8.58 -0.18
CA PRO A 112 11.63 -9.21 1.11
C PRO A 112 10.64 -8.45 2.00
N ASN A 113 10.61 -7.11 1.91
CA ASN A 113 9.66 -6.30 2.68
C ASN A 113 8.22 -6.57 2.20
N LEU A 114 8.02 -6.66 0.88
CA LEU A 114 6.74 -6.95 0.28
C LEU A 114 6.23 -8.36 0.61
N ASP A 115 7.08 -9.39 0.55
CA ASP A 115 6.71 -10.75 1.00
C ASP A 115 6.25 -10.74 2.48
N GLY A 116 6.97 -10.02 3.33
CA GLY A 116 6.61 -9.84 4.74
C GLY A 116 5.25 -9.17 4.93
N THR A 117 4.97 -8.09 4.19
CA THR A 117 3.69 -7.37 4.24
C THR A 117 2.53 -8.24 3.74
N ILE A 118 2.70 -8.94 2.61
CA ILE A 118 1.66 -9.80 2.05
C ILE A 118 1.30 -10.95 3.00
N ARG A 119 2.28 -11.53 3.70
CA ARG A 119 2.00 -12.56 4.72
C ARG A 119 1.17 -12.02 5.89
N GLN A 120 1.35 -10.75 6.25
CA GLN A 120 0.59 -10.10 7.32
C GLN A 120 -0.79 -9.62 6.85
N PHE A 121 -1.05 -9.56 5.54
CA PHE A 121 -2.31 -9.08 4.95
C PHE A 121 -3.55 -9.76 5.53
N GLY A 122 -3.50 -11.08 5.80
CA GLY A 122 -4.61 -11.81 6.40
C GLY A 122 -5.02 -11.32 7.79
N GLN A 123 -4.14 -10.60 8.50
CA GLN A 123 -4.44 -10.00 9.80
C GLN A 123 -5.18 -8.67 9.69
N LEU A 124 -5.13 -8.03 8.51
CA LEU A 124 -5.73 -6.70 8.31
C LEU A 124 -7.22 -6.76 8.02
N SER A 125 -7.77 -7.93 7.65
CA SER A 125 -9.21 -8.14 7.37
C SER A 125 -9.84 -7.14 6.39
N LEU A 126 -9.03 -6.46 5.59
CA LEU A 126 -9.45 -5.41 4.66
C LEU A 126 -10.16 -6.03 3.46
N GLY A 127 -11.50 -6.04 3.50
CA GLY A 127 -12.32 -6.45 2.37
C GLY A 127 -12.17 -7.92 1.93
N LEU A 128 -11.55 -8.76 2.75
CA LEU A 128 -11.48 -10.21 2.50
C LEU A 128 -12.65 -10.93 3.15
N CYS A 129 -12.98 -12.12 2.62
CA CYS A 129 -13.73 -13.09 3.39
C CYS A 129 -12.89 -13.54 4.58
N ALA A 130 -13.38 -13.30 5.79
CA ALA A 130 -12.63 -13.56 7.01
C ALA A 130 -13.57 -14.08 8.11
N GLU A 131 -13.00 -14.89 9.01
CA GLU A 131 -13.65 -15.33 10.23
C GLU A 131 -12.77 -14.92 11.40
N LEU A 132 -13.31 -14.06 12.27
CA LEU A 132 -12.62 -13.56 13.45
C LEU A 132 -13.34 -14.05 14.70
N GLN A 133 -12.58 -14.66 15.60
CA GLN A 133 -13.08 -15.00 16.94
C GLN A 133 -12.44 -14.08 17.96
N PHE A 134 -13.26 -13.39 18.75
CA PHE A 134 -12.79 -12.49 19.80
C PHE A 134 -13.68 -12.58 21.03
N LYS A 135 -13.15 -12.16 22.18
CA LYS A 135 -13.90 -12.08 23.42
C LYS A 135 -14.61 -10.74 23.52
N ALA A 136 -15.91 -10.77 23.77
CA ALA A 136 -16.70 -9.61 24.14
C ALA A 136 -17.24 -9.84 25.56
N GLY A 137 -16.55 -9.28 26.56
CA GLY A 137 -16.80 -9.58 27.97
C GLY A 137 -16.51 -11.05 28.30
N TYR A 138 -17.52 -11.78 28.78
CA TYR A 138 -17.41 -13.20 29.16
C TYR A 138 -17.73 -14.19 28.02
N SER A 139 -18.21 -13.70 26.87
CA SER A 139 -18.62 -14.53 25.75
C SER A 139 -17.59 -14.49 24.64
N THR A 140 -17.34 -15.64 24.01
CA THR A 140 -16.59 -15.71 22.74
C THR A 140 -17.57 -15.51 21.60
N ILE A 141 -17.31 -14.50 20.76
CA ILE A 141 -18.10 -14.20 19.58
C ILE A 141 -17.28 -14.56 18.35
N THR A 142 -17.93 -15.20 17.38
CA THR A 142 -17.39 -15.44 16.04
C THR A 142 -18.08 -14.47 15.08
N LEU A 143 -17.30 -13.65 14.40
CA LEU A 143 -17.75 -12.75 13.35
C LEU A 143 -17.25 -13.26 12.00
N ARG A 144 -18.16 -13.45 11.05
CA ARG A 144 -17.86 -13.87 9.68
C ARG A 144 -18.19 -12.74 8.72
N GLN A 145 -17.20 -12.32 7.95
CA GLN A 145 -17.34 -11.38 6.85
C GLN A 145 -17.38 -12.15 5.53
N LYS A 146 -18.39 -11.92 4.70
CA LYS A 146 -18.49 -12.43 3.34
C LYS A 146 -18.65 -11.26 2.36
N THR A 147 -17.75 -11.18 1.39
CA THR A 147 -17.74 -10.08 0.40
C THR A 147 -16.97 -10.50 -0.86
N ASP A 148 -17.23 -9.80 -1.97
CA ASP A 148 -16.42 -9.82 -3.20
C ASP A 148 -15.67 -8.48 -3.39
N TRP A 149 -15.46 -7.72 -2.32
CA TRP A 149 -14.61 -6.54 -2.32
C TRP A 149 -13.19 -6.92 -2.83
N PRO A 150 -12.54 -6.08 -3.66
CA PRO A 150 -12.94 -4.73 -4.08
C PRO A 150 -13.83 -4.66 -5.34
N ARG A 151 -14.34 -5.78 -5.87
CA ARG A 151 -15.14 -5.78 -7.10
C ARG A 151 -16.57 -5.29 -6.87
N GLU A 152 -17.16 -5.69 -5.76
CA GLU A 152 -18.49 -5.28 -5.34
C GLU A 152 -18.46 -4.68 -3.94
N GLY A 153 -19.27 -3.63 -3.72
CA GLY A 153 -19.37 -2.94 -2.43
C GLY A 153 -20.22 -3.66 -1.37
N LYS A 154 -20.71 -4.88 -1.65
CA LYS A 154 -21.58 -5.60 -0.73
C LYS A 154 -20.74 -6.38 0.29
N VAL A 155 -21.01 -6.15 1.58
CA VAL A 155 -20.36 -6.85 2.69
C VAL A 155 -21.43 -7.40 3.63
N ASP A 156 -21.48 -8.72 3.79
CA ASP A 156 -22.38 -9.40 4.71
C ASP A 156 -21.63 -9.84 5.97
N PHE A 157 -22.15 -9.48 7.16
CA PHE A 157 -21.63 -9.90 8.46
C PHE A 157 -22.56 -10.93 9.10
N LYS A 158 -22.01 -12.03 9.63
CA LYS A 158 -22.75 -13.11 10.30
C LYS A 158 -22.09 -13.56 11.59
#